data_AF-A0A9E5NG13-F1
#
_entry.id   AF-A0A9E5NG13-F1
#
_cell.length_a   1.000
_cell.length_b   1.000
_cell.length_c   1.000
_cell.angle_alpha   90.00
_cell.angle_beta   90.00
_cell.angle_gamma   90.00
#
_symmetry.space_group_name_H-M   'P 1'
#
loop_
_entity.id
_entity.type
_entity.pdbx_description
1 polymer ?
#
loop_
_entity_poly.entity_id
_entity_poly.type
_entity_poly.pdbx_seq_one_letter_code
_entity_poly.pdbx_strand_id
1 'polypeptide(L)'
;MMDLEDLPPMALRDWPRPAGDNGFCIHFIPEQYHTPEHLDHQIGRMVSMRMKWALVVYADEIQLEMAAPKFKEAGITVVWRKMLYPGDRYFDWGRDVQLLESLGMPPYIQIYNEPSIEVLWEDPHVSKLRFTEDLLRAARDVYNA
;
A
#
# COMPACT_ATOMS: atom_id res chain seq x y z
N MET A 1 24.88 -2.43 15.80
CA MET A 1 23.47 -2.88 15.73
C MET A 1 22.69 -1.82 16.48
N MET A 2 21.88 -1.02 15.79
CA MET A 2 20.85 -0.24 16.47
C MET A 2 19.83 -1.25 16.97
N ASP A 3 19.57 -1.27 18.27
CA ASP A 3 18.43 -2.00 18.81
C ASP A 3 17.17 -1.34 18.23
N LEU A 4 16.39 -2.11 17.47
CA LEU A 4 15.14 -1.66 16.90
C LEU A 4 14.11 -1.61 18.03
N GLU A 5 13.42 -0.48 18.19
CA GLU A 5 12.39 -0.33 19.21
C GLU A 5 11.13 -1.05 18.72
N ASP A 6 10.78 -2.17 19.38
CA ASP A 6 9.53 -2.87 19.10
C ASP A 6 8.35 -1.96 19.49
N LEU A 7 7.65 -1.41 18.50
CA LEU A 7 6.38 -0.73 18.68
C LEU A 7 5.36 -1.70 19.33
N PRO A 8 4.63 -1.25 20.37
CA PRO A 8 3.65 -2.09 21.03
C PRO A 8 2.55 -2.47 20.04
N PRO A 9 2.11 -3.75 20.04
CA PRO A 9 1.06 -4.18 19.13
C PRO A 9 -0.25 -3.43 19.43
N MET A 10 -0.87 -2.88 18.39
CA MET A 10 -2.19 -2.23 18.49
C MET A 10 -3.30 -3.28 18.44
N ALA A 11 -4.36 -3.10 19.24
CA ALA A 11 -5.55 -3.93 19.07
C ALA A 11 -6.25 -3.54 17.76
N LEU A 12 -6.96 -4.50 17.13
CA LEU A 12 -7.62 -4.28 15.84
C LEU A 12 -8.54 -3.04 15.82
N ARG A 13 -9.19 -2.73 16.95
CA ARG A 13 -10.11 -1.60 17.08
C ARG A 13 -9.40 -0.23 17.10
N ASP A 14 -8.12 -0.21 17.41
CA ASP A 14 -7.33 1.01 17.61
C ASP A 14 -6.67 1.47 16.31
N TRP A 15 -6.65 0.62 15.28
CA TRP A 15 -6.14 0.99 13.96
C TRP A 15 -6.99 2.09 13.33
N PRO A 16 -6.39 3.16 12.77
CA PRO A 16 -7.12 4.27 12.15
C PRO A 16 -8.09 3.82 11.06
N ARG A 17 -9.34 4.30 11.10
CA ARG A 17 -10.40 3.95 10.14
C ARG A 17 -10.94 5.20 9.44
N PRO A 18 -11.45 5.08 8.20
CA PRO A 18 -12.10 6.19 7.52
C PRO A 18 -13.35 6.64 8.28
N ALA A 19 -13.66 7.94 8.17
CA ALA A 19 -14.88 8.48 8.77
C ALA A 19 -16.14 7.86 8.12
N GLY A 20 -17.04 7.37 8.97
CA GLY A 20 -18.25 6.67 8.53
C GLY A 20 -17.94 5.35 7.83
N ASP A 21 -16.94 4.62 8.33
CA ASP A 21 -16.53 3.32 7.80
C ASP A 21 -17.73 2.37 7.66
N ASN A 22 -17.93 1.86 6.45
CA ASN A 22 -18.99 0.93 6.07
C ASN A 22 -18.44 -0.44 5.65
N GLY A 23 -17.13 -0.66 5.77
CA GLY A 23 -16.46 -1.89 5.38
C GLY A 23 -16.32 -2.11 3.87
N PHE A 24 -16.74 -1.15 3.02
CA PHE A 24 -16.61 -1.31 1.57
C PHE A 24 -15.23 -0.86 1.07
N CYS A 25 -14.60 -1.77 0.33
CA CYS A 25 -13.30 -1.61 -0.31
C CYS A 25 -13.38 -2.00 -1.78
N ILE A 26 -12.59 -1.34 -2.62
CA ILE A 26 -12.41 -1.73 -4.02
C ILE A 26 -10.93 -1.63 -4.42
N HIS A 27 -10.50 -2.48 -5.35
CA HIS A 27 -9.17 -2.39 -5.93
C HIS A 27 -9.14 -1.29 -6.99
N PHE A 28 -8.13 -0.43 -6.89
CA PHE A 28 -7.80 0.59 -7.87
C PHE A 28 -6.49 0.17 -8.55
N ILE A 29 -6.63 -0.39 -9.75
CA ILE A 29 -5.52 -0.94 -10.53
C ILE A 29 -5.33 -0.07 -11.78
N PRO A 30 -4.26 0.75 -11.86
CA PRO A 30 -3.91 1.47 -13.08
C PRO A 30 -3.61 0.51 -14.23
N GLU A 31 -4.18 0.75 -15.41
CA GLU A 31 -3.67 0.14 -16.66
C GLU A 31 -2.35 0.80 -17.12
N GLN A 32 -2.17 2.10 -16.83
CA GLN A 32 -1.01 2.94 -17.20
C GLN A 32 -0.84 4.07 -16.17
N TYR A 33 0.17 4.93 -16.36
CA TYR A 33 0.26 6.21 -15.65
C TYR A 33 -1.03 7.02 -15.82
N HIS A 34 -1.60 7.48 -14.70
CA HIS A 34 -2.80 8.31 -14.74
C HIS A 34 -2.46 9.77 -15.05
N THR A 35 -3.33 10.42 -15.81
CA THR A 35 -3.43 11.88 -15.72
C THR A 35 -4.21 12.25 -14.46
N PRO A 36 -3.99 13.44 -13.89
CA PRO A 36 -4.76 13.91 -12.74
C PRO A 36 -6.28 13.83 -12.95
N GLU A 37 -6.76 14.12 -14.16
CA GLU A 37 -8.19 14.11 -14.50
C GLU A 37 -8.77 12.69 -14.52
N HIS A 38 -8.01 11.71 -15.01
CA HIS A 38 -8.43 10.32 -14.96
C HIS A 38 -8.59 9.88 -13.50
N LEU A 39 -7.58 10.17 -12.68
CA LEU A 39 -7.58 9.82 -11.27
C LEU A 39 -8.77 10.46 -10.54
N ASP A 40 -9.02 11.75 -10.75
CA ASP A 40 -10.16 12.47 -10.16
C ASP A 40 -11.50 11.86 -10.58
N HIS A 41 -11.65 11.49 -11.85
CA HIS A 41 -12.88 10.87 -12.34
C HIS A 41 -13.15 9.51 -11.68
N GLN A 42 -12.13 8.67 -11.51
CA GLN A 42 -12.30 7.36 -10.87
C GLN A 42 -12.54 7.50 -9.36
N ILE A 43 -11.83 8.40 -8.68
CA ILE A 43 -12.09 8.70 -7.26
C ILE A 43 -13.52 9.21 -7.09
N GLY A 44 -14.01 10.08 -7.98
CA GLY A 44 -15.40 10.54 -7.99
C GLY A 44 -16.42 9.40 -8.08
N ARG A 45 -16.14 8.36 -8.87
CA ARG A 45 -16.97 7.14 -8.93
C ARG A 45 -16.92 6.34 -7.63
N MET A 46 -15.75 6.23 -7.00
CA MET A 46 -15.62 5.56 -5.70
C MET A 46 -16.44 6.28 -4.61
N VAL A 47 -16.40 7.62 -4.61
CA VAL A 47 -17.23 8.45 -3.73
C VAL A 47 -18.72 8.22 -3.98
N SER A 48 -19.17 8.18 -5.24
CA SER A 48 -20.59 7.95 -5.57
C SER A 48 -21.06 6.54 -5.17
N MET A 49 -20.17 5.55 -5.23
CA MET A 49 -20.39 4.19 -4.73
C MET A 49 -20.27 4.06 -3.20
N ARG A 50 -19.96 5.16 -2.49
CA ARG A 50 -19.74 5.20 -1.04
C ARG A 50 -18.60 4.31 -0.57
N MET A 51 -17.57 4.11 -1.38
CA MET A 51 -16.36 3.40 -0.94
C MET A 51 -15.67 4.19 0.17
N LYS A 52 -15.17 3.49 1.18
CA LYS A 52 -14.41 4.07 2.29
C LYS A 52 -12.97 3.59 2.33
N TRP A 53 -12.73 2.45 1.69
CA TRP A 53 -11.42 1.85 1.52
C TRP A 53 -11.08 1.69 0.04
N ALA A 54 -9.80 1.77 -0.27
CA ALA A 54 -9.26 1.37 -1.55
C ALA A 54 -7.94 0.61 -1.37
N LEU A 55 -7.70 -0.40 -2.21
CA LEU A 55 -6.36 -0.91 -2.45
C LEU A 55 -5.82 -0.22 -3.70
N VAL A 56 -4.79 0.61 -3.56
CA VAL A 56 -4.22 1.37 -4.67
C VAL A 56 -2.88 0.77 -5.04
N VAL A 57 -2.77 0.31 -6.29
CA VAL A 57 -1.52 -0.19 -6.84
C VAL A 57 -0.74 0.96 -7.45
N TYR A 58 0.54 1.09 -7.11
CA TYR A 58 1.41 2.15 -7.63
C TYR A 58 2.78 1.63 -8.08
N ALA A 59 3.33 2.23 -9.13
CA ALA A 59 4.62 1.84 -9.73
C ALA A 59 5.81 2.50 -9.03
N ASP A 60 5.69 3.78 -8.72
CA ASP A 60 6.80 4.66 -8.31
C ASP A 60 6.29 5.80 -7.43
N GLU A 61 7.25 6.53 -6.87
CA GLU A 61 7.01 7.68 -5.99
C GLU A 61 6.17 8.79 -6.66
N ILE A 62 6.31 8.99 -7.98
CA ILE A 62 5.52 10.00 -8.71
C ILE A 62 4.03 9.66 -8.68
N GLN A 63 3.68 8.38 -8.87
CA GLN A 63 2.29 7.94 -8.76
C GLN A 63 1.75 8.08 -7.34
N LEU A 64 2.58 7.78 -6.33
CA LEU A 64 2.19 7.91 -4.92
C LEU A 64 1.94 9.38 -4.55
N GLU A 65 2.87 10.27 -4.92
CA GLU A 65 2.77 11.73 -4.71
C GLU A 65 1.53 12.34 -5.38
N MET A 66 1.17 11.85 -6.57
CA MET A 66 -0.04 12.29 -7.27
C MET A 66 -1.32 11.75 -6.61
N ALA A 67 -1.33 10.48 -6.18
CA ALA A 67 -2.52 9.79 -5.73
C ALA A 67 -2.89 10.07 -4.27
N ALA A 68 -1.91 10.06 -3.36
CA ALA A 68 -2.12 10.21 -1.93
C ALA A 68 -2.95 11.44 -1.54
N PRO A 69 -2.64 12.68 -2.00
CA PRO A 69 -3.43 13.85 -1.63
C PRO A 69 -4.88 13.76 -2.11
N LYS A 70 -5.11 13.23 -3.31
CA LYS A 70 -6.47 13.11 -3.89
C LYS A 70 -7.33 12.10 -3.13
N PHE A 71 -6.77 10.96 -2.73
CA PHE A 71 -7.48 9.99 -1.90
C PHE A 71 -7.78 10.54 -0.49
N LYS A 72 -6.82 11.27 0.10
CA LYS A 72 -7.03 11.97 1.38
C LYS A 72 -8.19 12.97 1.29
N GLU A 73 -8.19 13.82 0.27
CA GLU A 73 -9.25 14.81 0.04
C GLU A 73 -10.63 14.16 -0.15
N ALA A 74 -10.68 13.00 -0.81
CA ALA A 74 -11.89 12.22 -0.98
C ALA A 74 -12.37 11.51 0.30
N GLY A 75 -11.58 11.52 1.38
CA GLY A 75 -11.91 10.84 2.64
C GLY A 75 -11.93 9.31 2.52
N ILE A 76 -11.11 8.76 1.62
CA ILE A 76 -10.96 7.32 1.40
C ILE A 76 -9.62 6.89 2.02
N THR A 77 -9.66 5.90 2.92
CA THR A 77 -8.45 5.29 3.48
C THR A 77 -7.90 4.28 2.49
N VAL A 78 -6.57 4.26 2.32
CA VAL A 78 -5.91 3.49 1.26
C VAL A 78 -4.97 2.46 1.86
N VAL A 79 -5.01 1.24 1.32
CA VAL A 79 -3.93 0.25 1.40
C VAL A 79 -3.06 0.42 0.16
N TRP A 80 -1.82 0.86 0.35
CA TRP A 80 -0.87 1.15 -0.71
C TRP A 80 -0.09 -0.11 -1.06
N ARG A 81 -0.22 -0.54 -2.32
CA ARG A 81 0.48 -1.71 -2.83
C ARG A 81 1.48 -1.29 -3.90
N LYS A 82 2.77 -1.38 -3.59
CA LYS A 82 3.82 -1.21 -4.59
C LYS A 82 3.76 -2.36 -5.59
N MET A 83 3.99 -2.08 -6.87
CA MET A 83 4.19 -3.11 -7.88
C MET A 83 5.57 -3.76 -7.73
N LEU A 84 5.69 -4.68 -6.77
CA LEU A 84 6.89 -5.49 -6.55
C LEU A 84 6.55 -6.98 -6.64
N TYR A 85 7.51 -7.73 -7.15
CA TYR A 85 7.57 -9.18 -7.06
C TYR A 85 8.40 -9.61 -5.84
N PRO A 86 8.13 -10.79 -5.28
CA PRO A 86 9.02 -11.37 -4.29
C PRO A 86 10.45 -11.50 -4.83
N GLY A 87 11.42 -11.05 -4.04
CA GLY A 87 12.83 -11.01 -4.44
C GLY A 87 13.29 -9.63 -4.93
N ASP A 88 12.37 -8.78 -5.39
CA ASP A 88 12.68 -7.39 -5.71
C ASP A 88 13.21 -6.66 -4.48
N ARG A 89 14.20 -5.80 -4.71
CA ARG A 89 14.72 -4.89 -3.69
C ARG A 89 14.17 -3.50 -3.95
N TYR A 90 13.47 -2.97 -2.95
CA TYR A 90 13.04 -1.59 -2.93
C TYR A 90 13.58 -0.93 -1.66
N PHE A 91 14.32 0.17 -1.84
CA PHE A 91 15.06 0.83 -0.76
C PHE A 91 14.38 2.11 -0.27
N ASP A 92 13.34 2.58 -0.97
CA ASP A 92 12.71 3.88 -0.70
C ASP A 92 11.42 3.77 0.13
N TRP A 93 11.21 2.65 0.84
CA TRP A 93 10.06 2.49 1.75
C TRP A 93 9.94 3.62 2.77
N GLY A 94 11.08 4.06 3.35
CA GLY A 94 11.16 5.22 4.24
C GLY A 94 10.54 6.47 3.63
N ARG A 95 10.83 6.73 2.36
CA ARG A 95 10.32 7.91 1.65
C ARG A 95 8.82 7.82 1.41
N ASP A 96 8.34 6.67 0.97
CA ASP A 96 6.91 6.44 0.72
C ASP A 96 6.11 6.58 2.03
N VAL A 97 6.60 6.01 3.14
CA VAL A 97 5.97 6.12 4.47
C VAL A 97 5.96 7.56 4.95
N GLN A 98 7.11 8.25 4.91
CA GLN A 98 7.22 9.65 5.33
C GLN A 98 6.32 10.58 4.51
N LEU A 99 6.17 10.34 3.21
CA LEU A 99 5.23 11.08 2.37
C LEU A 99 3.79 10.93 2.87
N LEU A 100 3.34 9.69 3.13
CA LEU A 100 1.99 9.42 3.63
C LEU A 100 1.75 10.05 5.00
N GLU A 101 2.71 9.93 5.92
CA GLU A 101 2.64 10.52 7.25
C GLU A 101 2.64 12.05 7.21
N SER A 102 3.42 12.67 6.31
CA SER A 102 3.42 14.12 6.11
C SER A 102 2.06 14.64 5.63
N LEU A 103 1.31 13.79 4.92
CA LEU A 103 -0.08 14.03 4.54
C LEU A 103 -1.06 13.63 5.65
N GLY A 104 -0.62 13.18 6.81
CA GLY A 104 -1.49 12.71 7.90
C GLY A 104 -2.30 11.47 7.53
N MET A 105 -1.80 10.66 6.61
CA MET A 105 -2.39 9.38 6.21
C MET A 105 -1.68 8.24 6.95
N PRO A 106 -2.42 7.31 7.56
CA PRO A 106 -1.82 6.07 8.07
C PRO A 106 -1.18 5.27 6.91
N PRO A 107 0.08 4.82 7.04
CA PRO A 107 0.79 4.10 5.98
C PRO A 107 0.40 2.62 5.97
N TYR A 108 -0.84 2.29 5.58
CA TYR A 108 -1.22 0.90 5.34
C TYR A 108 -0.51 0.38 4.09
N ILE A 109 0.59 -0.36 4.26
CA ILE A 109 1.39 -0.89 3.15
C ILE A 109 1.10 -2.38 2.94
N GLN A 110 0.82 -2.74 1.68
CA GLN A 110 0.85 -4.12 1.21
C GLN A 110 2.11 -4.33 0.37
N ILE A 111 3.02 -5.18 0.87
CA ILE A 111 4.34 -5.41 0.26
C ILE A 111 4.22 -6.31 -0.99
N TYR A 112 3.58 -7.48 -0.85
CA TYR A 112 3.40 -8.45 -1.92
C TYR A 112 1.92 -8.86 -2.02
N ASN A 113 1.53 -9.45 -3.16
CA ASN A 113 0.14 -9.82 -3.42
C ASN A 113 -0.24 -11.17 -2.81
N GLU A 114 0.10 -12.25 -3.50
CA GLU A 114 -0.46 -13.57 -3.23
C GLU A 114 0.66 -14.63 -3.32
N PRO A 115 1.19 -15.07 -2.17
CA PRO A 115 2.28 -16.05 -2.13
C PRO A 115 1.88 -17.48 -2.52
N SER A 116 0.60 -17.71 -2.79
CA SER A 116 0.10 -19.01 -3.22
C SER A 116 0.01 -19.14 -4.74
N ILE A 117 0.21 -18.06 -5.50
CA ILE A 117 0.05 -18.09 -6.95
C ILE A 117 1.42 -18.16 -7.62
N GLU A 118 1.77 -19.32 -8.17
CA GLU A 118 3.03 -19.61 -8.88
C GLU A 118 3.27 -18.76 -10.14
N VAL A 119 2.25 -18.08 -10.69
CA VAL A 119 2.41 -17.15 -11.83
C VAL A 119 2.95 -15.78 -11.42
N LEU A 120 2.95 -15.46 -10.13
CA LEU A 120 3.44 -14.18 -9.60
C LEU A 120 4.93 -14.24 -9.22
N TRP A 121 5.66 -15.23 -9.72
CA TRP A 121 7.09 -15.40 -9.51
C TRP A 121 7.78 -15.41 -10.86
N GLU A 122 8.91 -14.72 -10.96
CA GLU A 122 9.76 -14.81 -12.16
C GLU A 122 10.32 -16.23 -12.35
N ASP A 123 10.47 -16.97 -11.25
CA ASP A 123 10.84 -18.38 -11.22
C ASP A 123 9.77 -19.20 -10.47
N PRO A 124 9.05 -20.12 -11.15
CA PRO A 124 8.00 -20.93 -10.52
C PRO A 124 8.53 -21.88 -9.44
N HIS A 125 9.85 -21.98 -9.24
CA HIS A 125 10.48 -22.78 -8.19
C HIS A 125 10.82 -22.00 -6.91
N VAL A 126 10.40 -20.75 -6.76
CA VAL A 126 10.59 -20.02 -5.51
C VAL A 126 9.87 -20.75 -4.37
N SER A 127 10.66 -21.33 -3.47
CA SER A 127 10.12 -22.02 -2.31
C SER A 127 9.39 -21.05 -1.37
N LYS A 128 8.36 -21.52 -0.66
CA LYS A 128 7.68 -20.76 0.40
C LYS A 128 8.64 -20.16 1.43
N LEU A 129 9.77 -20.84 1.68
CA LEU A 129 10.83 -20.35 2.56
C LEU A 129 11.43 -19.06 2.00
N ARG A 130 11.82 -19.06 0.73
CA ARG A 130 12.42 -17.88 0.09
C ARG A 130 11.45 -16.69 0.06
N PHE A 131 10.17 -16.92 -0.25
CA PHE A 131 9.16 -15.86 -0.14
C PHE A 131 9.10 -15.27 1.28
N THR A 132 9.09 -16.13 2.28
CA THR A 132 8.99 -15.70 3.68
C THR A 132 10.21 -14.89 4.08
N GLU A 133 11.41 -15.27 3.63
CA GLU A 133 12.63 -14.48 3.82
C GLU A 133 12.55 -13.11 3.16
N ASP A 134 12.08 -13.05 1.90
CA ASP A 134 11.92 -11.80 1.16
C ASP A 134 10.86 -10.90 1.79
N LEU A 135 9.73 -11.47 2.22
CA LEU A 135 8.67 -10.75 2.94
C LEU A 135 9.17 -10.23 4.29
N LEU A 136 9.86 -11.05 5.09
CA LEU A 136 10.37 -10.63 6.40
C LEU A 136 11.39 -9.51 6.28
N ARG A 137 12.23 -9.54 5.24
CA ARG A 137 13.16 -8.45 4.95
C ARG A 137 12.40 -7.17 4.62
N ALA A 138 11.52 -7.19 3.63
CA ALA A 138 10.76 -6.01 3.23
C ALA A 138 9.86 -5.49 4.35
N ALA A 139 9.27 -6.37 5.17
CA ALA A 139 8.49 -6.00 6.33
C ALA A 139 9.32 -5.27 7.39
N ARG A 140 10.59 -5.66 7.59
CA ARG A 140 11.50 -4.90 8.45
C ARG A 140 11.80 -3.53 7.85
N ASP A 141 12.02 -3.43 6.55
CA ASP A 141 12.30 -2.14 5.91
C ASP A 141 11.11 -1.17 6.03
N VAL A 142 9.88 -1.67 5.86
CA VAL A 142 8.64 -0.88 6.05
C VAL A 142 8.38 -0.56 7.52
N TYR A 143 8.64 -1.50 8.44
CA TYR A 143 8.37 -1.31 9.87
C TYR A 143 9.32 -0.28 10.51
N ASN A 144 10.54 -0.16 10.00
CA ASN A 144 11.57 0.76 10.50
C ASN A 144 11.68 2.05 9.66
N ALA A 145 10.69 2.31 8.79
CA ALA A 145 10.61 3.44 7.87
C ALA A 145 10.27 4.76 8.58
#